data_AF-A0A3B9WBD3-F1
#
_entry.id   AF-A0A3B9WBD3-F1
#
_cell.length_a   1.000
_cell.length_b   1.000
_cell.length_c   1.000
_cell.angle_alpha   90.00
_cell.angle_beta   90.00
_cell.angle_gamma   90.00
#
_symmetry.space_group_name_H-M   'P 1'
#
loop_
_entity.id
_entity.type
_entity.pdbx_description
1 polymer ?
#
loop_
_entity_poly.entity_id
_entity_poly.type
_entity_poly.pdbx_seq_one_letter_code
_entity_poly.pdbx_strand_id
1 'polypeptide(L)'
;MSSSVDVCRLKPVALGLAIAVLSALSLLFVVFTALCFGVGFPWLGIIASIYVGFNLSFIGIIIGLVWAIIDGFIAGIVLAWLYNAFSCCGCPMKSRESDA
;
A
#
# COMPACT_ATOMS: atom_id res chain seq x y z
N MET A 1 15.10 -9.89 35.57
CA MET A 1 15.59 -9.81 34.18
C MET A 1 14.37 -9.65 33.30
N SER A 2 13.93 -8.41 33.08
CA SER A 2 12.71 -8.11 32.34
C SER A 2 12.99 -8.31 30.86
N SER A 3 12.45 -9.37 30.27
CA SER A 3 12.35 -9.50 28.82
C SER A 3 11.40 -8.42 28.33
N SER A 4 11.97 -7.31 27.84
CA SER A 4 11.25 -6.32 27.05
C SER A 4 10.75 -7.02 25.80
N VAL A 5 9.47 -7.39 25.80
CA VAL A 5 8.75 -7.75 24.59
C VAL A 5 8.59 -6.43 23.84
N ASP A 6 9.58 -6.08 23.03
CA ASP A 6 9.48 -4.97 22.11
C ASP A 6 8.34 -5.28 21.15
N VAL A 7 7.16 -4.71 21.41
CA VAL A 7 6.04 -4.77 20.49
C VAL A 7 6.49 -3.98 19.27
N CYS A 8 6.99 -4.68 18.26
CA CYS A 8 7.45 -4.10 17.01
C CYS A 8 6.28 -3.38 16.33
N ARG A 9 6.10 -2.08 16.63
CA ARG A 9 5.11 -1.22 15.99
C ARG A 9 5.46 -1.10 14.52
N LEU A 10 4.49 -1.40 13.64
CA LEU A 10 4.68 -1.20 12.22
C LEU A 10 4.81 0.30 11.95
N LYS A 11 5.91 0.71 11.31
CA LYS A 11 6.12 2.09 10.87
C LYS A 11 5.20 2.35 9.67
N PRO A 12 4.15 3.20 9.79
CA PRO A 12 3.14 3.32 8.75
C PRO A 12 3.69 3.80 7.41
N VAL A 13 4.68 4.70 7.45
CA VAL A 13 5.33 5.23 6.24
C VAL A 13 6.17 4.15 5.53
N ALA A 14 6.89 3.31 6.27
CA ALA A 14 7.69 2.24 5.68
C ALA A 14 6.80 1.17 5.03
N LEU A 15 5.70 0.80 5.67
CA LEU A 15 4.71 -0.12 5.10
C LEU A 15 4.01 0.50 3.89
N GLY A 16 3.59 1.77 4.00
CA GLY A 16 2.98 2.54 2.92
C GLY A 16 3.85 2.55 1.68
N LEU A 17 5.15 2.85 1.82
CA LEU A 17 6.08 2.88 0.70
C LEU A 17 6.27 1.49 0.07
N ALA A 18 6.40 0.44 0.88
CA ALA A 18 6.54 -0.93 0.39
C ALA A 18 5.31 -1.36 -0.43
N ILE A 19 4.10 -1.08 0.07
CA ILE A 19 2.85 -1.42 -0.62
C ILE A 19 2.67 -0.57 -1.87
N ALA A 20 2.99 0.72 -1.83
CA ALA A 20 2.95 1.60 -3.01
C ALA A 20 3.80 1.06 -4.17
N VAL A 21 5.05 0.64 -3.88
CA VAL A 21 5.96 0.08 -4.89
C VAL A 21 5.44 -1.25 -5.41
N LEU A 22 4.94 -2.12 -4.53
CA LEU A 22 4.35 -3.41 -4.93
C LEU A 22 3.11 -3.22 -5.80
N SER A 23 2.22 -2.28 -5.46
CA SER A 23 1.05 -1.93 -6.25
C SER A 23 1.43 -1.46 -7.64
N ALA A 24 2.39 -0.53 -7.76
CA ALA A 24 2.88 -0.05 -9.04
C ALA A 24 3.49 -1.16 -9.90
N LEU A 25 4.34 -2.01 -9.30
CA LEU A 25 4.93 -3.16 -9.98
C LEU A 25 3.88 -4.17 -10.43
N SER A 26 2.86 -4.42 -9.62
CA SER A 26 1.78 -5.33 -9.97
C SER A 26 0.98 -4.82 -11.18
N LEU A 27 0.66 -3.52 -11.22
CA LEU A 27 -0.04 -2.93 -12.35
C LEU A 27 0.82 -2.99 -13.62
N LEU A 28 2.11 -2.67 -13.51
CA LEU A 28 3.06 -2.76 -14.62
C LEU A 28 3.15 -4.18 -15.15
N PHE A 29 3.18 -5.18 -14.26
CA PHE A 29 3.20 -6.59 -14.65
C PHE A 29 1.95 -6.99 -15.43
N VAL A 30 0.76 -6.59 -14.97
CA VAL A 30 -0.49 -6.89 -15.71
C VAL A 30 -0.51 -6.19 -17.07
N VAL A 31 -0.09 -4.92 -17.14
CA VAL A 31 0.06 -4.19 -18.41
C VAL A 31 1.02 -4.93 -19.35
N PHE A 32 2.16 -5.39 -18.84
CA PHE A 32 3.14 -6.15 -19.61
C PHE A 32 2.55 -7.47 -20.13
N THR A 33 1.85 -8.23 -19.29
CA THR A 33 1.19 -9.47 -19.74
C THR A 33 0.07 -9.23 -20.76
N ALA A 34 -0.64 -8.10 -20.64
CA ALA A 34 -1.66 -7.72 -21.60
C ALA A 34 -1.06 -7.35 -22.96
N LEU A 35 0.05 -6.61 -22.97
CA LEU A 35 0.73 -6.22 -24.21
C LEU A 35 1.44 -7.39 -24.91
N CYS A 36 2.09 -8.28 -24.15
CA CYS A 36 2.87 -9.39 -24.73
C CYS A 36 2.02 -10.63 -25.05
N PHE A 37 1.06 -10.98 -24.20
CA PHE A 37 0.32 -12.24 -24.29
C PHE A 37 -1.18 -12.05 -24.53
N GLY A 38 -1.68 -10.80 -24.51
CA GLY A 38 -3.11 -10.52 -24.66
C GLY A 38 -3.95 -10.93 -23.44
N VAL A 39 -3.34 -11.11 -22.27
CA VAL A 39 -4.01 -11.59 -21.05
C VAL A 39 -4.16 -10.46 -20.04
N GLY A 40 -5.33 -10.37 -19.39
CA GLY A 40 -5.56 -9.39 -18.31
C GLY A 40 -6.34 -8.13 -18.71
N PHE A 41 -6.82 -8.03 -19.96
CA PHE A 41 -7.67 -6.91 -20.39
C PHE A 41 -8.91 -6.66 -19.51
N PRO A 42 -9.66 -7.67 -19.03
CA PRO A 42 -10.79 -7.41 -18.14
C PRO A 42 -10.38 -6.72 -16.83
N TRP A 43 -9.24 -7.12 -16.26
CA TRP A 43 -8.68 -6.49 -15.06
C TRP A 43 -8.27 -5.04 -15.34
N LEU A 44 -7.55 -4.80 -16.44
CA LEU A 44 -7.18 -3.45 -16.86
C LEU A 44 -8.40 -2.57 -17.18
N GLY A 45 -9.51 -3.16 -17.64
CA GLY A 45 -10.78 -2.46 -17.83
C GLY A 45 -11.38 -1.96 -16.53
N ILE A 46 -11.31 -2.76 -15.46
CA ILE A 46 -11.71 -2.32 -14.11
C ILE A 46 -10.80 -1.19 -13.65
N ILE A 47 -9.48 -1.32 -13.80
CA ILE A 47 -8.54 -0.26 -13.44
C ILE A 47 -8.82 1.03 -14.23
N ALA A 48 -9.09 0.95 -15.54
CA ALA A 48 -9.44 2.10 -16.37
C ALA A 48 -10.72 2.82 -15.91
N SER A 49 -11.65 2.10 -15.26
CA SER A 49 -12.87 2.70 -14.71
C SER A 49 -12.63 3.52 -13.43
N ILE A 50 -11.56 3.22 -12.69
CA ILE A 50 -11.22 3.85 -11.40
C ILE A 50 -10.11 4.90 -11.59
N TYR A 51 -9.08 4.56 -12.36
CA TYR A 51 -7.93 5.42 -12.62
C TYR A 51 -8.21 6.29 -13.84
N VAL A 52 -8.71 7.49 -13.58
CA VAL A 52 -9.00 8.47 -14.62
C VAL A 52 -7.74 8.77 -15.44
N GLY A 53 -7.83 8.60 -16.76
CA GLY A 53 -6.72 8.81 -17.69
C GLY A 53 -5.83 7.57 -17.91
N PHE A 54 -6.12 6.45 -17.24
CA PHE A 54 -5.45 5.18 -17.54
C PHE A 54 -5.92 4.63 -18.89
N ASN A 55 -4.95 4.29 -19.73
CA ASN A 55 -5.14 3.51 -20.95
C ASN A 55 -3.85 2.75 -21.27
N LEU A 56 -3.89 1.86 -22.26
CA LEU A 56 -2.75 1.05 -22.70
C LEU A 56 -1.73 1.84 -23.57
N SER A 57 -1.79 3.18 -23.58
CA SER A 57 -0.75 4.00 -24.21
C SER A 57 0.37 4.29 -23.21
N PHE A 58 1.55 4.65 -23.71
CA PHE A 58 2.69 5.00 -22.85
C PHE A 58 2.36 6.06 -21.79
N ILE A 59 1.62 7.10 -22.16
CA ILE A 59 1.23 8.18 -21.23
C ILE A 59 0.19 7.69 -20.23
N GLY A 60 -0.82 6.93 -20.67
CA GLY A 60 -1.85 6.40 -19.76
C GLY A 60 -1.31 5.38 -18.76
N ILE A 61 -0.31 4.59 -19.15
CA ILE A 61 0.38 3.68 -18.24
C ILE A 61 1.09 4.48 -17.13
N ILE A 62 1.78 5.57 -17.47
CA ILE A 62 2.42 6.45 -16.47
C ILE A 62 1.37 7.03 -15.51
N ILE A 63 0.23 7.49 -16.02
CA ILE A 63 -0.88 8.00 -15.19
C ILE A 63 -1.38 6.89 -14.26
N GLY A 64 -1.56 5.67 -14.75
CA GLY A 64 -1.97 4.53 -13.95
C GLY A 64 -0.96 4.16 -12.85
N LEU A 65 0.34 4.24 -13.15
CA LEU A 65 1.40 4.00 -12.15
C LEU A 65 1.37 5.04 -11.03
N VAL A 66 1.15 6.31 -11.36
CA VAL A 66 1.00 7.37 -10.34
C VAL A 66 -0.19 7.08 -9.44
N TRP A 67 -1.33 6.70 -10.02
CA TRP A 67 -2.50 6.27 -9.25
C TRP A 67 -2.21 5.06 -8.35
N ALA A 68 -1.56 4.03 -8.88
CA ALA A 68 -1.19 2.81 -8.16
C ALA A 68 -0.21 3.04 -6.99
N ILE A 69 0.65 4.05 -7.11
CA ILE A 69 1.55 4.47 -6.03
C ILE A 69 0.75 5.20 -4.95
N ILE A 70 -0.12 6.13 -5.35
CA ILE A 70 -0.89 6.95 -4.40
C ILE A 70 -1.86 6.08 -3.60
N ASP A 71 -2.65 5.24 -4.26
CA ASP A 71 -3.62 4.39 -3.58
C ASP A 71 -2.94 3.29 -2.75
N GLY A 72 -1.86 2.70 -3.26
CA GLY A 72 -1.05 1.71 -2.53
C GLY A 72 -0.40 2.31 -1.29
N PHE A 73 0.08 3.56 -1.38
CA PHE A 73 0.65 4.27 -0.22
C PHE A 73 -0.41 4.52 0.85
N ILE A 74 -1.59 5.02 0.45
CA ILE A 74 -2.70 5.26 1.37
C ILE A 74 -3.17 3.94 2.00
N ALA A 75 -3.36 2.90 1.19
CA ALA A 75 -3.75 1.57 1.65
C ALA A 75 -2.75 1.00 2.66
N GLY A 76 -1.44 1.18 2.42
CA GLY A 76 -0.42 0.72 3.36
C GLY A 76 -0.38 1.53 4.66
N ILE A 77 -0.60 2.85 4.63
CA ILE A 77 -0.74 3.62 5.87
C ILE A 77 -1.96 3.16 6.67
N VAL A 78 -3.11 2.99 6.00
CA VAL A 78 -4.35 2.52 6.64
C VAL A 78 -4.16 1.12 7.21
N LEU A 79 -3.49 0.22 6.48
CA LEU A 79 -3.19 -1.13 6.94
C LEU A 79 -2.29 -1.14 8.18
N ALA A 80 -1.22 -0.32 8.18
CA ALA A 80 -0.35 -0.19 9.35
C ALA A 80 -1.10 0.38 10.56
N TRP A 81 -2.00 1.34 10.33
CA TRP A 81 -2.85 1.90 11.37
C TRP A 81 -3.80 0.84 11.95
N LEU A 82 -4.51 0.09 11.10
CA LEU A 82 -5.37 -1.02 11.53
C LEU A 82 -4.59 -2.09 12.29
N TYR A 83 -3.41 -2.47 11.78
CA TYR A 83 -2.52 -3.43 12.43
C TYR A 83 -2.14 -2.96 13.83
N ASN A 84 -1.71 -1.71 13.97
CA ASN A 84 -1.35 -1.13 15.25
C ASN A 84 -2.55 -1.00 16.19
N ALA A 85 -3.75 -0.73 15.67
CA ALA A 85 -4.99 -0.65 16.46
C ALA A 85 -5.37 -2.02 17.03
N PHE A 86 -5.42 -3.07 16.21
CA PHE A 86 -5.74 -4.43 16.67
C PHE A 86 -4.66 -5.03 17.57
N SER A 87 -3.38 -4.71 17.32
CA SER A 87 -2.27 -5.14 18.18
C SER A 87 -2.29 -4.46 19.55
N CYS A 88 -2.98 -3.32 19.68
CA CYS A 88 -3.07 -2.58 20.95
C CYS A 88 -4.17 -3.11 21.87
N CYS A 89 -5.02 -4.04 21.43
CA CYS A 89 -6.05 -4.67 22.27
C CYS A 89 -5.49 -5.69 23.28
N GLY A 90 -4.17 -5.72 23.49
CA GLY A 90 -3.48 -6.58 24.43
C GLY A 90 -2.93 -5.95 25.72
N CYS A 91 -2.97 -4.62 25.93
CA CYS A 91 -2.79 -3.95 27.25
C CYS A 91 -2.86 -2.41 27.15
N PRO A 92 -3.43 -1.71 28.15
CA PRO A 92 -3.48 -0.25 28.19
C PRO A 92 -2.10 0.31 28.60
N MET A 93 -1.39 0.98 27.71
CA MET A 93 -0.16 1.68 28.10
C MET A 93 -0.50 3.09 28.58
N LYS A 94 -0.66 3.21 29.91
CA LYS A 94 -0.54 4.48 30.62
C LYS A 94 0.95 4.78 30.81
N SER A 95 1.56 5.56 29.92
CA SER A 95 2.82 6.24 30.25
C SER A 95 2.48 7.56 30.94
N ARG A 96 2.56 7.55 32.28
CA ARG A 96 2.53 8.77 33.08
C ARG A 96 3.72 9.66 32.70
N GLU A 97 3.41 10.94 32.60
CA GLU A 97 4.23 12.10 32.95
C GLU A 97 5.38 11.76 33.92
N SER A 98 6.58 12.20 33.60
CA SER A 98 7.58 12.59 34.60
C SER A 98 8.36 13.74 34.01
N ASP A 99 7.73 14.91 34.09
CA ASP A 99 8.40 16.18 34.21
C ASP A 99 9.33 16.15 35.44
N ALA A 100 10.51 16.76 35.26
CA ALA A 100 11.39 17.37 36.27
C ALA A 100 12.03 16.47 37.35
#